data_AF-A0A972XCG8-F1
#
_entry.id   AF-A0A972XCG8-F1
#
_cell.length_a   1.000
_cell.length_b   1.000
_cell.length_c   1.000
_cell.angle_alpha   90.00
_cell.angle_beta   90.00
_cell.angle_gamma   90.00
#
_symmetry.space_group_name_H-M   'P 1'
#
loop_
_entity.id
_entity.type
_entity.pdbx_description
1 polymer ?
#
loop_
_entity_poly.entity_id
_entity_poly.type
_entity_poly.pdbx_seq_one_letter_code
_entity_poly.pdbx_strand_id
1 'polypeptide(L)'
;FYQSTLAFAGVIQSFPSLLAVVFSLLVVYLWHIKKKITSQTIGIATILALLLLFVCTLNFSIDGTDAISRLISITKNYSSVESRLINFEISLSSMSSLHSSIKSFLFGWGWNNYYLAWDASYLPSINKFDPAPFDKSHNTYIDAVVMIGLFGFLAFINYLYFIFIEIKNIKHRKIKIPFVFLFIAVLVQYLFTFDSLIDVMMFNIFASFLIFTEIQERLTC
;
A
#
# COMPACT_ATOMS: atom_id res chain seq x y z
N PHE A 1 -24.72 16.00 -1.12
CA PHE A 1 -24.54 14.55 -1.00
C PHE A 1 -23.36 14.00 -1.81
N TYR A 2 -23.09 14.49 -3.04
CA TYR A 2 -21.98 13.99 -3.89
C TYR A 2 -20.58 14.52 -3.54
N GLN A 3 -20.47 15.76 -3.02
CA GLN A 3 -19.17 16.33 -2.60
C GLN A 3 -18.66 15.77 -1.27
N SER A 4 -19.58 15.41 -0.36
CA SER A 4 -19.25 14.85 0.95
C SER A 4 -18.69 13.43 0.85
N THR A 5 -19.11 12.63 -0.13
CA THR A 5 -18.60 11.27 -0.40
C THR A 5 -17.24 11.27 -1.09
N LEU A 6 -16.93 12.25 -1.95
CA LEU A 6 -15.60 12.41 -2.55
C LEU A 6 -14.55 12.84 -1.51
N ALA A 7 -14.90 13.74 -0.60
CA ALA A 7 -14.06 14.05 0.57
C ALA A 7 -13.91 12.83 1.49
N PHE A 8 -14.94 11.99 1.60
CA PHE A 8 -14.93 10.73 2.37
C PHE A 8 -13.94 9.70 1.80
N ALA A 9 -13.87 9.54 0.48
CA ALA A 9 -12.93 8.64 -0.20
C ALA A 9 -11.48 9.12 -0.07
N GLY A 10 -11.25 10.43 -0.20
CA GLY A 10 -9.91 11.03 -0.07
C GLY A 10 -9.32 10.88 1.35
N VAL A 11 -10.16 10.97 2.39
CA VAL A 11 -9.72 10.79 3.78
C VAL A 11 -9.38 9.32 4.09
N ILE A 12 -10.13 8.37 3.52
CA ILE A 12 -9.86 6.93 3.67
C ILE A 12 -8.55 6.52 2.96
N GLN A 13 -8.25 7.09 1.78
CA GLN A 13 -6.97 6.89 1.11
C GLN A 13 -5.79 7.55 1.85
N SER A 14 -6.04 8.58 2.66
CA SER A 14 -5.01 9.29 3.41
C SER A 14 -4.61 8.66 4.76
N PHE A 15 -5.37 7.67 5.25
CA PHE A 15 -5.07 7.00 6.52
C PHE A 15 -3.90 6.02 6.43
N PRO A 16 -3.80 5.16 5.39
CA PRO A 16 -2.63 4.32 5.16
C PRO A 16 -1.36 5.13 4.91
N SER A 17 -1.46 6.28 4.24
CA SER A 17 -0.30 7.16 4.01
C SER A 17 0.15 7.86 5.29
N LEU A 18 -0.75 8.23 6.21
CA LEU A 18 -0.38 8.72 7.54
C LEU A 18 0.32 7.64 8.38
N LEU A 19 -0.20 6.41 8.38
CA LEU A 19 0.43 5.26 9.05
C LEU A 19 1.80 4.94 8.44
N ALA A 20 1.94 5.00 7.12
CA ALA A 20 3.21 4.82 6.42
C ALA A 20 4.22 5.92 6.79
N VAL A 21 3.79 7.18 6.88
CA VAL A 21 4.64 8.31 7.30
C VAL A 21 5.10 8.13 8.75
N VAL A 22 4.19 7.78 9.67
CA VAL A 22 4.53 7.54 11.09
C VAL A 22 5.48 6.35 11.22
N PHE A 23 5.21 5.24 10.51
CA PHE A 23 6.07 4.06 10.49
C PHE A 23 7.46 4.38 9.96
N SER A 24 7.55 5.08 8.83
CA SER A 24 8.83 5.47 8.24
C SER A 24 9.59 6.45 9.14
N LEU A 25 8.91 7.36 9.86
CA LEU A 25 9.54 8.34 10.75
C LEU A 25 10.15 7.62 11.96
N LEU A 26 9.44 6.61 12.44
CA LEU A 26 9.88 5.74 13.53
C LEU A 26 11.10 4.90 13.11
N VAL A 27 11.09 4.30 11.92
CA VAL A 27 12.24 3.55 11.38
C VAL A 27 13.48 4.45 11.27
N VAL A 28 13.32 5.68 10.79
CA VAL A 28 14.41 6.66 10.69
C VAL A 28 14.90 7.12 12.06
N TYR A 29 13.98 7.40 13.00
CA TYR A 29 14.32 7.79 14.37
C TYR A 29 15.10 6.69 15.10
N LEU A 30 14.64 5.43 14.98
CA LEU A 30 15.26 4.27 15.60
C LEU A 30 16.61 3.91 14.96
N TRP A 31 16.77 4.13 13.65
CA TRP A 31 18.08 4.08 12.99
C TRP A 31 19.03 5.15 13.55
N HIS A 32 18.53 6.34 13.84
CA HIS A 32 19.34 7.47 14.28
C HIS A 32 19.88 7.30 15.71
N ILE A 33 19.11 6.63 16.58
CA ILE A 33 19.56 6.23 17.92
C ILE A 33 20.46 5.00 17.78
N LYS A 34 21.70 5.23 17.34
CA LYS A 34 22.79 4.24 17.46
C LYS A 34 23.04 3.93 18.95
N LYS A 35 22.35 2.94 19.51
CA LYS A 35 22.78 2.23 20.72
C LYS A 35 22.19 0.83 20.72
N LYS A 36 23.06 -0.18 20.76
CA LYS A 36 22.95 -1.58 21.27
C LYS A 36 21.59 -2.33 21.26
N ILE A 37 20.59 -1.86 20.55
CA ILE A 37 19.26 -2.46 20.44
C ILE A 37 19.26 -3.24 19.13
N THR A 38 19.05 -4.56 19.22
CA THR A 38 18.96 -5.46 18.08
C THR A 38 17.74 -5.11 17.22
N SER A 39 17.85 -5.20 15.89
CA SER A 39 16.76 -4.89 14.96
C SER A 39 15.44 -5.63 15.28
N GLN A 40 15.53 -6.79 15.94
CA GLN A 40 14.40 -7.58 16.41
C GLN A 40 13.63 -6.91 17.58
N THR A 41 14.31 -6.25 18.52
CA THR A 41 13.64 -5.57 19.65
C THR A 41 12.94 -4.29 19.20
N ILE A 42 13.46 -3.62 18.18
CA ILE A 42 12.81 -2.49 17.50
C ILE A 42 11.53 -2.93 16.78
N GLY A 43 11.59 -4.04 16.04
CA GLY A 43 10.40 -4.60 15.37
C GLY A 43 9.28 -4.94 16.35
N ILE A 44 9.63 -5.63 17.45
CA ILE A 44 8.68 -6.00 18.50
C ILE A 44 8.10 -4.76 19.19
N ALA A 45 8.93 -3.77 19.55
CA ALA A 45 8.45 -2.54 20.18
C ALA A 45 7.53 -1.72 19.27
N THR A 46 7.78 -1.73 17.96
CA THR A 46 6.94 -1.05 16.96
C THR A 46 5.59 -1.74 16.81
N ILE A 47 5.58 -3.07 16.72
CA ILE A 47 4.35 -3.87 16.68
C ILE A 47 3.54 -3.67 17.97
N LEU A 48 4.21 -3.66 19.14
CA LEU A 48 3.58 -3.39 20.42
C LEU A 48 3.04 -1.96 20.52
N ALA A 49 3.74 -0.95 20.00
CA ALA A 49 3.28 0.43 19.98
C ALA A 49 2.06 0.62 19.06
N LEU A 50 2.04 -0.03 17.90
CA LEU A 50 0.89 -0.05 16.99
C LEU A 50 -0.31 -0.80 17.60
N LEU A 51 -0.07 -1.94 18.27
CA LEU A 51 -1.09 -2.68 19.02
C LEU A 51 -1.62 -1.87 20.21
N LEU A 52 -0.76 -1.16 20.94
CA LEU A 52 -1.16 -0.32 22.07
C LEU A 52 -1.97 0.88 21.58
N LEU A 53 -1.55 1.54 20.50
CA LEU A 53 -2.31 2.61 19.85
C LEU A 53 -3.70 2.09 19.42
N PHE A 54 -3.76 0.91 18.81
CA PHE A 54 -5.00 0.25 18.42
C PHE A 54 -5.90 -0.04 19.66
N VAL A 55 -5.36 -0.62 20.74
CA VAL A 55 -6.11 -0.88 21.97
C VAL A 55 -6.57 0.40 22.68
N CYS A 56 -5.76 1.46 22.66
CA CYS A 56 -6.13 2.78 23.19
C CYS A 56 -7.29 3.38 22.38
N THR A 57 -7.34 3.17 21.06
CA THR A 57 -8.48 3.59 20.23
C THR A 57 -9.76 2.77 20.49
N LEU A 58 -9.66 1.57 21.06
CA LEU A 58 -10.81 0.73 21.42
C LEU A 58 -11.47 1.11 22.76
N ASN A 59 -10.72 1.73 23.69
CA ASN A 59 -11.17 1.99 25.07
C ASN A 59 -11.46 3.47 25.39
N PHE A 60 -11.22 4.38 24.44
CA PHE A 60 -11.48 5.81 24.63
C PHE A 60 -12.89 6.19 24.12
N SER A 61 -13.81 6.39 25.05
CA SER A 61 -15.13 6.98 24.77
C SER A 61 -15.06 8.50 25.00
N ILE A 62 -14.54 9.24 24.03
CA ILE A 62 -14.68 10.70 24.01
C ILE A 62 -15.84 11.04 23.08
N ASP A 63 -16.92 11.53 23.67
CA ASP A 63 -17.97 12.25 22.93
C ASP A 63 -17.37 13.58 22.45
N GLY A 64 -16.70 13.55 21.31
CA GLY A 64 -16.04 14.74 20.79
C GLY A 64 -15.16 14.47 19.57
N THR A 65 -15.59 15.04 18.45
CA THR A 65 -14.98 15.07 17.11
C THR A 65 -15.28 13.87 16.20
N ASP A 66 -15.72 14.22 14.99
CA ASP A 66 -16.12 13.35 13.88
C ASP A 66 -15.09 12.26 13.52
N ALA A 67 -13.81 12.46 13.85
CA ALA A 67 -12.73 11.52 13.56
C ALA A 67 -12.67 10.32 14.53
N ILE A 68 -12.96 10.53 15.83
CA ILE A 68 -12.94 9.45 16.83
C ILE A 68 -14.19 8.57 16.69
N SER A 69 -15.34 9.20 16.43
CA SER A 69 -16.59 8.50 16.09
C SER A 69 -16.45 7.63 14.84
N ARG A 70 -15.56 8.00 13.90
CA ARG A 70 -15.22 7.20 12.70
C ARG A 70 -14.33 6.00 13.01
N LEU A 71 -13.38 6.12 13.94
CA LEU A 71 -12.59 4.96 14.38
C LEU A 71 -13.47 3.91 15.05
N ILE A 72 -14.39 4.37 15.91
CA ILE A 72 -15.36 3.49 16.60
C ILE A 72 -16.37 2.90 15.60
N SER A 73 -16.74 3.62 14.54
CA SER A 73 -17.66 3.11 13.52
C SER A 73 -17.01 2.12 12.55
N ILE A 74 -15.71 2.23 12.23
CA ILE A 74 -14.96 1.21 11.47
C ILE A 74 -14.97 -0.12 12.23
N THR A 75 -14.79 -0.09 13.55
CA THR A 75 -14.86 -1.29 14.40
C THR A 75 -16.26 -1.89 14.49
N LYS A 76 -17.31 -1.08 14.28
CA LYS A 76 -18.72 -1.52 14.34
C LYS A 76 -19.30 -1.89 12.98
N ASN A 77 -18.70 -1.43 11.87
CA ASN A 77 -19.22 -1.59 10.52
C ASN A 77 -18.27 -2.47 9.69
N TYR A 78 -18.34 -3.79 9.94
CA TYR A 78 -17.54 -4.84 9.32
C TYR A 78 -17.65 -4.89 7.79
N SER A 79 -18.63 -4.22 7.18
CA SER A 79 -18.89 -4.27 5.73
C SER A 79 -17.71 -3.87 4.87
N SER A 80 -16.93 -2.85 5.28
CA SER A 80 -15.79 -2.36 4.49
C SER A 80 -14.56 -3.26 4.54
N VAL A 81 -14.40 -4.05 5.60
CA VAL A 81 -13.30 -5.02 5.72
C VAL A 81 -13.68 -6.30 4.99
N GLU A 82 -14.93 -6.75 5.17
CA GLU A 82 -15.48 -7.91 4.46
C GLU A 82 -15.48 -7.71 2.95
N SER A 83 -15.91 -6.55 2.46
CA SER A 83 -15.90 -6.28 1.01
C SER A 83 -14.49 -6.35 0.42
N ARG A 84 -13.48 -5.84 1.13
CA ARG A 84 -12.07 -5.92 0.70
C ARG A 84 -11.53 -7.35 0.72
N LEU A 85 -11.86 -8.14 1.74
CA LEU A 85 -11.45 -9.55 1.80
C LEU A 85 -12.08 -10.36 0.67
N ILE A 86 -13.37 -10.13 0.38
CA ILE A 86 -14.05 -10.77 -0.75
C ILE A 86 -13.44 -10.30 -2.08
N ASN A 87 -13.18 -9.01 -2.27
CA ASN A 87 -12.52 -8.52 -3.49
C ASN A 87 -11.11 -9.10 -3.66
N PHE A 88 -10.36 -9.29 -2.57
CA PHE A 88 -9.08 -9.99 -2.60
C PHE A 88 -9.25 -11.47 -2.99
N GLU A 89 -10.28 -12.15 -2.49
CA GLU A 89 -10.61 -13.52 -2.88
C GLU A 89 -10.99 -13.62 -4.36
N ILE A 90 -11.82 -12.69 -4.86
CA ILE A 90 -12.15 -12.56 -6.29
C ILE A 90 -10.86 -12.41 -7.11
N SER A 91 -9.92 -11.59 -6.63
CA SER A 91 -8.63 -11.37 -7.31
C SER A 91 -7.81 -12.64 -7.43
N LEU A 92 -7.62 -13.37 -6.34
CA LEU A 92 -6.87 -14.63 -6.34
C LEU A 92 -7.59 -15.72 -7.15
N SER A 93 -8.92 -15.76 -7.08
CA SER A 93 -9.75 -16.65 -7.87
C SER A 93 -9.62 -16.36 -9.37
N SER A 94 -9.54 -15.08 -9.75
CA SER A 94 -9.33 -14.66 -11.14
C SER A 94 -8.01 -15.13 -11.74
N MET A 95 -7.03 -15.51 -10.90
CA MET A 95 -5.75 -16.05 -11.35
C MET A 95 -5.72 -17.58 -11.41
N SER A 96 -6.57 -18.25 -10.61
CA SER A 96 -6.51 -19.69 -10.35
C SER A 96 -7.73 -20.48 -10.87
N SER A 97 -8.83 -19.80 -11.18
CA SER A 97 -10.08 -20.45 -11.58
C SER A 97 -9.97 -21.10 -12.95
N LEU A 98 -10.86 -22.08 -13.19
CA LEU A 98 -11.01 -22.80 -14.46
C LEU A 98 -11.18 -21.90 -15.70
N HIS A 99 -11.63 -20.65 -15.50
CA HIS A 99 -11.80 -19.65 -16.57
C HIS A 99 -10.50 -18.91 -16.91
N SER A 100 -9.54 -18.88 -15.99
CA SER A 100 -8.23 -18.27 -16.23
C SER A 100 -7.28 -19.31 -16.78
N SER A 101 -6.95 -19.19 -18.07
CA SER A 101 -5.92 -20.03 -18.68
C SER A 101 -4.57 -19.78 -18.02
N ILE A 102 -3.62 -20.73 -18.13
CA ILE A 102 -2.21 -20.54 -17.75
C ILE A 102 -1.63 -19.21 -18.29
N LYS A 103 -2.16 -18.76 -19.44
CA LYS A 103 -1.86 -17.47 -20.05
C LYS A 103 -2.19 -16.28 -19.14
N SER A 104 -3.38 -16.24 -18.53
CA SER A 104 -3.80 -15.15 -17.64
C SER A 104 -2.99 -15.14 -16.35
N PHE A 105 -2.60 -16.30 -15.83
CA PHE A 105 -1.67 -16.36 -14.70
C PHE A 105 -0.28 -15.80 -15.05
N LEU A 106 0.25 -16.14 -16.22
CA LEU A 106 1.60 -15.72 -16.64
C LEU A 106 1.68 -14.26 -17.13
N PHE A 107 0.67 -13.81 -17.89
CA PHE A 107 0.65 -12.52 -18.58
C PHE A 107 -0.40 -11.53 -18.05
N GLY A 108 -1.29 -11.98 -17.16
CA GLY A 108 -2.36 -11.18 -16.60
C GLY A 108 -3.53 -11.00 -17.56
N TRP A 109 -4.48 -10.18 -17.13
CA TRP A 109 -5.68 -9.80 -17.88
C TRP A 109 -5.46 -8.56 -18.78
N GLY A 110 -4.30 -7.93 -18.68
CA GLY A 110 -3.93 -6.70 -19.36
C GLY A 110 -4.06 -5.47 -18.47
N TRP A 111 -3.30 -4.42 -18.79
CA TRP A 111 -3.39 -3.13 -18.14
C TRP A 111 -4.82 -2.57 -18.22
N ASN A 112 -5.33 -2.02 -17.12
CA ASN A 112 -6.68 -1.48 -16.99
C ASN A 112 -7.84 -2.48 -17.21
N ASN A 113 -7.56 -3.77 -17.37
CA ASN A 113 -8.58 -4.80 -17.59
C ASN A 113 -8.96 -5.56 -16.31
N TYR A 114 -8.70 -4.98 -15.15
CA TYR A 114 -9.00 -5.62 -13.86
C TYR A 114 -10.49 -5.98 -13.73
N TYR A 115 -11.40 -5.17 -14.28
CA TYR A 115 -12.84 -5.45 -14.26
C TYR A 115 -13.20 -6.78 -14.95
N LEU A 116 -12.49 -7.16 -16.03
CA LEU A 116 -12.70 -8.45 -16.69
C LEU A 116 -12.32 -9.62 -15.78
N ALA A 117 -11.23 -9.46 -15.02
CA ALA A 117 -10.79 -10.46 -14.04
C ALA A 117 -11.79 -10.59 -12.89
N TRP A 118 -12.32 -9.45 -12.43
CA TRP A 118 -13.33 -9.39 -11.38
C TRP A 118 -14.65 -10.05 -11.82
N ASP A 119 -15.16 -9.72 -13.02
CA ASP A 119 -16.38 -10.31 -13.59
C ASP A 119 -16.23 -11.84 -13.77
N ALA A 120 -15.07 -12.29 -14.26
CA ALA A 120 -14.81 -13.70 -14.50
C ALA A 120 -14.73 -14.56 -13.22
N SER A 121 -14.53 -13.94 -12.05
CA SER A 121 -14.45 -14.62 -10.75
C SER A 121 -15.37 -13.98 -9.72
N TYR A 122 -16.46 -13.39 -10.20
CA TYR A 122 -17.43 -12.68 -9.38
C TYR A 122 -18.01 -13.58 -8.28
N LEU A 123 -18.00 -13.08 -7.05
CA LEU A 123 -18.62 -13.74 -5.90
C LEU A 123 -19.90 -12.98 -5.50
N PRO A 124 -21.10 -13.57 -5.65
CA PRO A 124 -22.37 -12.91 -5.30
C PRO A 124 -22.50 -12.47 -3.84
N SER A 125 -21.66 -13.00 -2.95
CA SER A 125 -21.57 -12.59 -1.54
C SER A 125 -21.17 -11.12 -1.38
N ILE A 126 -20.42 -10.56 -2.35
CA ILE A 126 -19.96 -9.16 -2.29
C ILE A 126 -21.12 -8.18 -2.18
N ASN A 127 -22.25 -8.45 -2.86
CA ASN A 127 -23.41 -7.55 -2.89
C ASN A 127 -24.02 -7.25 -1.52
N LYS A 128 -23.78 -8.12 -0.52
CA LYS A 128 -24.24 -7.90 0.86
C LYS A 128 -23.45 -6.80 1.57
N PHE A 129 -22.23 -6.55 1.14
CA PHE A 129 -21.26 -5.68 1.80
C PHE A 129 -20.92 -4.46 0.94
N ASP A 130 -20.84 -4.67 -0.37
CA ASP A 130 -20.64 -3.64 -1.38
C ASP A 130 -21.49 -3.96 -2.63
N PRO A 131 -22.66 -3.31 -2.79
CA PRO A 131 -23.53 -3.51 -3.94
C PRO A 131 -23.03 -2.79 -5.21
N ALA A 132 -21.86 -2.13 -5.16
CA ALA A 132 -21.28 -1.51 -6.33
C ALA A 132 -20.96 -2.57 -7.40
N PRO A 133 -21.10 -2.23 -8.70
CA PRO A 133 -20.93 -3.20 -9.79
C PRO A 133 -19.47 -3.60 -10.02
N PHE A 134 -18.49 -2.91 -9.44
CA PHE A 134 -17.07 -3.21 -9.59
C PHE A 134 -16.23 -2.47 -8.54
N ASP A 135 -15.31 -3.18 -7.90
CA ASP A 135 -14.25 -2.57 -7.10
C ASP A 135 -12.95 -3.41 -7.16
N LYS A 136 -11.80 -2.77 -6.93
CA LYS A 136 -10.49 -3.43 -6.92
C LYS A 136 -10.19 -4.08 -5.57
N SER A 137 -9.08 -4.79 -5.47
CA SER A 137 -8.64 -5.43 -4.22
C SER A 137 -8.19 -4.43 -3.15
N HIS A 138 -7.95 -3.16 -3.53
CA HIS A 138 -7.27 -2.16 -2.69
C HIS A 138 -5.88 -2.61 -2.25
N ASN A 139 -5.20 -3.40 -3.09
CA ASN A 139 -3.83 -3.83 -2.92
C ASN A 139 -3.10 -3.80 -4.26
N THR A 140 -2.17 -2.87 -4.41
CA THR A 140 -1.46 -2.60 -5.67
C THR A 140 -0.67 -3.82 -6.13
N TYR A 141 -0.13 -4.63 -5.20
CA TYR A 141 0.60 -5.85 -5.58
C TYR A 141 -0.34 -6.89 -6.19
N ILE A 142 -1.49 -7.11 -5.58
CA ILE A 142 -2.49 -8.04 -6.11
C ILE A 142 -3.04 -7.53 -7.44
N ASP A 143 -3.39 -6.25 -7.51
CA ASP A 143 -3.86 -5.61 -8.73
C ASP A 143 -2.83 -5.75 -9.85
N ALA A 144 -1.54 -5.55 -9.56
CA ALA A 144 -0.46 -5.75 -10.51
C ALA A 144 -0.42 -7.22 -10.97
N VAL A 145 -0.38 -8.20 -10.05
CA VAL A 145 -0.33 -9.62 -10.46
C VAL A 145 -1.54 -9.99 -11.32
N VAL A 146 -2.75 -9.50 -11.00
CA VAL A 146 -3.96 -9.75 -11.81
C VAL A 146 -3.84 -9.11 -13.20
N MET A 147 -3.40 -7.86 -13.30
CA MET A 147 -3.35 -7.14 -14.57
C MET A 147 -2.18 -7.55 -15.47
N ILE A 148 -0.98 -7.73 -14.91
CA ILE A 148 0.26 -7.95 -15.68
C ILE A 148 0.85 -9.35 -15.50
N GLY A 149 0.19 -10.20 -14.71
CA GLY A 149 0.56 -11.61 -14.51
C GLY A 149 1.87 -11.77 -13.74
N LEU A 150 2.31 -13.02 -13.65
CA LEU A 150 3.56 -13.36 -12.98
C LEU A 150 4.77 -12.67 -13.61
N PHE A 151 4.90 -12.64 -14.95
CA PHE A 151 6.07 -12.03 -15.59
C PHE A 151 6.12 -10.52 -15.43
N GLY A 152 4.98 -9.85 -15.59
CA GLY A 152 4.89 -8.42 -15.33
C GLY A 152 5.17 -8.11 -13.87
N PHE A 153 4.64 -8.91 -12.95
CA PHE A 153 4.89 -8.73 -11.53
C PHE A 153 6.36 -8.92 -11.16
N LEU A 154 7.04 -9.92 -11.73
CA LEU A 154 8.48 -10.09 -11.54
C LEU A 154 9.28 -8.89 -12.08
N ALA A 155 8.88 -8.34 -13.23
CA ALA A 155 9.49 -7.11 -13.74
C ALA A 155 9.26 -5.91 -12.80
N PHE A 156 8.05 -5.78 -12.24
CA PHE A 156 7.72 -4.76 -11.25
C PHE A 156 8.55 -4.90 -9.96
N ILE A 157 8.66 -6.11 -9.40
CA ILE A 157 9.50 -6.37 -8.22
C ILE A 157 10.99 -6.10 -8.54
N ASN A 158 11.45 -6.48 -9.73
CA ASN A 158 12.82 -6.22 -10.15
C ASN A 158 13.09 -4.70 -10.28
N TYR A 159 12.13 -3.94 -10.81
CA TYR A 159 12.20 -2.48 -10.85
C TYR A 159 12.33 -1.86 -9.44
N LEU A 160 11.49 -2.30 -8.50
CA LEU A 160 11.59 -1.87 -7.10
C LEU A 160 12.94 -2.28 -6.47
N TYR A 161 13.46 -3.45 -6.81
CA TYR A 161 14.77 -3.92 -6.35
C TYR A 161 15.90 -3.02 -6.86
N PHE A 162 15.92 -2.62 -8.13
CA PHE A 162 16.92 -1.70 -8.66
C PHE A 162 16.88 -0.34 -7.96
N ILE A 163 15.68 0.22 -7.72
CA ILE A 163 15.54 1.46 -6.94
C ILE A 163 16.13 1.29 -5.54
N PHE A 164 15.87 0.16 -4.88
CA PHE A 164 16.45 -0.11 -3.57
C PHE A 164 17.99 -0.17 -3.60
N ILE A 165 18.58 -0.77 -4.64
CA ILE A 165 20.03 -0.82 -4.82
C ILE A 165 20.60 0.59 -4.99
N GLU A 166 19.96 1.45 -5.80
CA GLU A 166 20.43 2.83 -5.96
C GLU A 166 20.35 3.62 -4.64
N ILE A 167 19.25 3.50 -3.90
CA ILE A 167 19.13 4.12 -2.57
C ILE A 167 20.20 3.59 -1.61
N LYS A 168 20.53 2.29 -1.68
CA LYS A 168 21.58 1.69 -0.86
C LYS A 168 22.97 2.25 -1.21
N ASN A 169 23.22 2.58 -2.47
CA ASN A 169 24.50 3.07 -2.96
C ASN A 169 24.78 4.55 -2.63
N ILE A 170 23.76 5.34 -2.26
CA ILE A 170 23.94 6.73 -1.83
C ILE A 170 24.95 6.82 -0.67
N LYS A 171 26.02 7.59 -0.86
CA LYS A 171 27.09 7.74 0.14
C LYS A 171 26.67 8.70 1.26
N HIS A 172 26.02 9.79 0.90
CA HIS A 172 25.64 10.83 1.85
C HIS A 172 24.42 10.43 2.67
N ARG A 173 24.65 10.09 3.96
CA ARG A 173 23.60 9.66 4.89
C ARG A 173 22.41 10.62 4.98
N LYS A 174 22.64 11.94 4.88
CA LYS A 174 21.57 12.95 4.93
C LYS A 174 20.61 12.89 3.74
N ILE A 175 21.08 12.42 2.58
CA ILE A 175 20.28 12.23 1.36
C ILE A 175 19.65 10.85 1.38
N LYS A 176 20.43 9.82 1.75
CA LYS A 176 19.99 8.43 1.80
C LYS A 176 18.77 8.20 2.70
N ILE A 177 18.75 8.81 3.88
CA ILE A 177 17.68 8.60 4.88
C ILE A 177 16.29 8.98 4.32
N PRO A 178 16.08 10.20 3.78
CA PRO A 178 14.83 10.57 3.11
C PRO A 178 14.41 9.59 2.00
N PHE A 179 15.36 9.13 1.17
CA PHE A 179 15.04 8.17 0.10
C PHE A 179 14.59 6.82 0.64
N VAL A 180 15.26 6.28 1.66
CA VAL A 180 14.84 5.03 2.34
C VAL A 180 13.45 5.20 2.95
N PHE A 181 13.19 6.32 3.61
CA PHE A 181 11.89 6.64 4.21
C PHE A 181 10.78 6.63 3.17
N LEU A 182 10.97 7.37 2.07
CA LEU A 182 9.96 7.53 1.02
C LEU A 182 9.72 6.19 0.31
N PHE A 183 10.78 5.44 0.03
CA PHE A 183 10.68 4.12 -0.57
C PHE A 183 9.87 3.16 0.30
N ILE A 184 10.16 3.07 1.60
CA ILE A 184 9.38 2.24 2.53
C ILE A 184 7.93 2.72 2.61
N ALA A 185 7.70 4.04 2.66
CA ALA A 185 6.35 4.59 2.70
C ALA A 185 5.51 4.17 1.48
N VAL A 186 6.11 4.21 0.28
CA VAL A 186 5.46 3.74 -0.95
C VAL A 186 5.17 2.23 -0.91
N LEU A 187 6.13 1.41 -0.48
CA LEU A 187 5.93 -0.04 -0.40
C LEU A 187 4.78 -0.42 0.55
N VAL A 188 4.65 0.30 1.66
CA VAL A 188 3.56 0.12 2.62
C VAL A 188 2.25 0.63 2.04
N GLN A 189 2.26 1.80 1.37
CA GLN A 189 1.07 2.34 0.72
C GLN A 189 0.47 1.34 -0.28
N TYR A 190 1.31 0.68 -1.09
CA TYR A 190 0.88 -0.36 -2.05
C TYR A 190 0.12 -1.55 -1.43
N LEU A 191 0.22 -1.78 -0.12
CA LEU A 191 -0.58 -2.83 0.55
C LEU A 191 -2.05 -2.45 0.73
N PHE A 192 -2.36 -1.15 0.70
CA PHE A 192 -3.67 -0.61 1.09
C PHE A 192 -4.30 0.28 0.02
N THR A 193 -3.56 0.60 -1.04
CA THR A 193 -4.06 1.38 -2.18
C THR A 193 -4.12 0.51 -3.42
N PHE A 194 -5.00 0.88 -4.33
CA PHE A 194 -5.01 0.41 -5.70
C PHE A 194 -4.35 1.46 -6.62
N ASP A 195 -4.03 1.05 -7.84
CA ASP A 195 -3.38 1.93 -8.82
C ASP A 195 -4.20 3.20 -9.07
N SER A 196 -3.64 4.33 -8.63
CA SER A 196 -4.08 5.68 -8.97
C SER A 196 -3.00 6.37 -9.79
N LEU A 197 -3.41 7.16 -10.79
CA LEU A 197 -2.48 7.92 -11.63
C LEU A 197 -1.53 8.80 -10.80
N ILE A 198 -2.02 9.34 -9.68
CA ILE A 198 -1.25 10.19 -8.77
C ILE A 198 -0.10 9.40 -8.13
N ASP A 199 -0.36 8.18 -7.67
CA ASP A 199 0.67 7.35 -7.02
C ASP A 199 1.79 6.99 -7.99
N VAL A 200 1.44 6.64 -9.23
CA VAL A 200 2.42 6.36 -10.29
C VAL A 200 3.23 7.62 -10.64
N MET A 201 2.58 8.77 -10.79
CA MET A 201 3.28 10.03 -11.09
C MET A 201 4.25 10.42 -9.97
N MET A 202 3.81 10.37 -8.72
CA MET A 202 4.64 10.72 -7.55
C MET A 202 5.82 9.77 -7.41
N PHE A 203 5.61 8.47 -7.66
CA PHE A 203 6.70 7.50 -7.62
C PHE A 203 7.74 7.74 -8.73
N ASN A 204 7.31 8.11 -9.94
CA ASN A 204 8.23 8.41 -11.04
C ASN A 204 9.02 9.71 -10.81
N ILE A 205 8.40 10.73 -10.21
CA ILE A 205 9.11 11.96 -9.80
C ILE A 205 10.18 11.62 -8.75
N PHE A 206 9.83 10.80 -7.77
CA PHE A 206 10.76 10.31 -6.75
C PHE A 206 11.95 9.55 -7.37
N ALA A 207 11.68 8.60 -8.27
CA ALA A 207 12.73 7.83 -8.96
C ALA A 207 13.62 8.73 -9.84
N SER A 208 13.04 9.72 -10.52
CA SER A 208 13.79 10.68 -11.33
C SER A 208 14.73 11.53 -10.47
N PHE A 209 14.27 11.98 -9.30
CA PHE A 209 15.10 12.75 -8.37
C PHE A 209 16.25 11.91 -7.79
N LEU A 210 16.01 10.62 -7.49
CA LEU A 210 17.06 9.69 -7.07
C LEU A 210 18.18 9.60 -8.12
N ILE A 211 17.83 9.35 -9.37
CA ILE A 211 18.80 9.26 -10.48
C ILE A 211 19.56 10.57 -10.64
N PHE A 212 18.88 11.71 -10.57
CA PHE A 212 19.54 13.01 -10.62
C PHE A 212 20.59 13.18 -9.50
N THR A 213 20.26 12.80 -8.27
CA THR A 213 21.21 12.89 -7.15
C THR A 213 22.41 11.96 -7.33
N GLU A 214 22.19 10.77 -7.88
CA GLU A 214 23.23 9.80 -8.16
C GLU A 214 24.21 10.30 -9.24
N ILE A 215 23.69 10.86 -10.33
CA ILE A 215 24.51 11.47 -11.40
C ILE A 215 25.35 12.62 -10.83
N GLN A 216 24.75 13.48 -10.00
CA GLN A 216 25.47 14.59 -9.38
C GLN A 216 26.58 14.12 -8.44
N GLU A 217 26.35 13.09 -7.62
CA GLU A 217 27.40 12.48 -6.77
C GLU A 217 28.54 11.91 -7.62
N ARG A 218 28.25 11.26 -8.76
CA ARG A 218 29.27 10.72 -9.68
C ARG A 218 30.11 11.80 -10.37
N LEU A 219 29.53 12.96 -10.69
CA LEU A 219 30.23 14.06 -11.36
C LEU A 219 31.13 14.89 -10.42
N THR A 220 30.89 14.81 -9.11
CA THR A 220 31.60 15.61 -8.10
C THR A 220 32.71 14.85 -7.37
N CYS A 221 32.83 13.53 -7.58
CA CYS A 221 33.91 12.67 -7.08
C CYS A 221 34.94 12.39 -8.17
#